data_AF-A0A351Z0A7-F1
#
_entry.id   AF-A0A351Z0A7-F1
#
_cell.length_a   1.000
_cell.length_b   1.000
_cell.length_c   1.000
_cell.angle_alpha   90.00
_cell.angle_beta   90.00
_cell.angle_gamma   90.00
#
_symmetry.space_group_name_H-M   'P 1'
#
loop_
_entity.id
_entity.type
_entity.pdbx_description
1 polymer ?
#
loop_
_entity_poly.entity_id
_entity_poly.type
_entity_poly.pdbx_seq_one_letter_code
_entity_poly.pdbx_strand_id
1 'polypeptide(L)'
;MRSTNADLYHYAGNNPVRYIDPDGRDIVLLCDPDRGVGQSHNAVLVGNNRDGWHYFSKDGSNTTNVHLTFNNLDEFKEWNTNLKKDAYDKAFRVPTSKSQDNKAITFGEENYNKPYGLRERKDENGNVLKQNCADLAADIISSAGLQIQKPKIDDKARKKYHNLDKVYDFFTPGNLSQVTCPEYQFQLFSKTYYTFGIDIEIVNKE
;
A
#
# COMPACT_ATOMS: atom_id res chain seq x y z
N MET A 1 7.61 30.69 -42.58
CA MET A 1 7.85 30.10 -41.25
C MET A 1 7.23 30.96 -40.17
N ARG A 2 6.32 30.41 -39.38
CA ARG A 2 6.26 30.54 -37.91
C ARG A 2 5.29 29.46 -37.40
N SER A 3 5.87 28.45 -36.77
CA SER A 3 5.19 27.40 -36.01
C SER A 3 5.03 27.89 -34.57
N THR A 4 3.88 27.63 -33.95
CA THR A 4 3.62 27.52 -32.49
C THR A 4 2.14 27.27 -32.31
N ASN A 5 1.61 26.40 -31.45
CA ASN A 5 2.08 25.20 -30.76
C ASN A 5 0.79 24.56 -30.22
N ALA A 6 0.79 23.24 -30.10
CA ALA A 6 -0.34 22.41 -29.76
C ALA A 6 -0.98 22.72 -28.39
N ASP A 7 -2.30 22.52 -28.32
CA ASP A 7 -3.02 21.89 -27.21
C ASP A 7 -2.82 22.45 -25.79
N LEU A 8 -3.42 23.62 -25.49
CA LEU A 8 -3.62 24.06 -24.09
C LEU A 8 -5.01 23.70 -23.53
N TYR A 9 -5.95 23.26 -24.38
CA TYR A 9 -7.33 22.95 -23.97
C TYR A 9 -7.70 21.46 -24.06
N HIS A 10 -6.71 20.58 -24.26
CA HIS A 10 -6.88 19.14 -24.01
C HIS A 10 -6.76 18.77 -22.52
N TYR A 11 -6.71 19.76 -21.63
CA TYR A 11 -6.81 19.57 -20.19
C TYR A 11 -8.28 19.28 -19.84
N ALA A 12 -8.58 18.02 -19.51
CA ALA A 12 -9.87 17.49 -19.06
C ALA A 12 -10.94 17.09 -20.11
N GLY A 13 -10.55 16.78 -21.36
CA GLY A 13 -11.42 16.02 -22.28
C GLY A 13 -12.85 16.58 -22.45
N ASN A 14 -12.99 17.90 -22.50
CA ASN A 14 -14.27 18.59 -22.64
C ASN A 14 -15.30 18.35 -21.52
N ASN A 15 -14.88 17.93 -20.31
CA ASN A 15 -15.81 17.78 -19.18
C ASN A 15 -15.18 18.15 -17.82
N PRO A 16 -15.01 19.45 -17.52
CA PRO A 16 -14.33 19.94 -16.32
C PRO A 16 -15.10 19.70 -15.01
N VAL A 17 -16.36 19.26 -15.06
CA VAL A 17 -17.21 19.04 -13.88
C VAL A 17 -17.13 17.60 -13.35
N ARG A 18 -16.61 16.64 -14.14
CA ARG A 18 -16.62 15.21 -13.78
C ARG A 18 -15.37 14.71 -13.04
N TYR A 19 -14.34 15.54 -12.87
CA TYR A 19 -13.07 15.20 -12.21
C TYR A 19 -12.87 15.90 -10.85
N ILE A 20 -13.87 16.65 -10.38
CA ILE A 20 -13.92 17.02 -8.97
C ILE A 20 -14.44 15.77 -8.27
N ASP A 21 -13.55 15.01 -7.62
CA ASP A 21 -13.97 14.01 -6.62
C ASP A 21 -14.74 14.79 -5.54
N PRO A 22 -16.09 14.73 -5.53
CA PRO A 22 -16.88 15.60 -4.67
C PRO A 22 -16.76 15.20 -3.19
N ASP A 23 -16.22 14.02 -2.92
CA ASP A 23 -16.12 13.43 -1.59
C ASP A 23 -14.67 13.35 -1.07
N GLY A 24 -13.69 13.44 -1.99
CA GLY A 24 -12.26 13.47 -1.70
C GLY A 24 -11.70 12.17 -1.14
N ARG A 25 -12.42 11.05 -1.31
CA ARG A 25 -12.19 9.75 -0.67
C ARG A 25 -11.24 8.90 -1.48
N ASP A 26 -10.27 8.33 -0.79
CA ASP A 26 -9.23 7.56 -1.44
C ASP A 26 -8.75 6.38 -0.62
N ILE A 27 -8.18 5.44 -1.36
CA ILE A 27 -7.24 4.45 -0.84
C ILE A 27 -5.86 4.76 -1.42
N VAL A 28 -4.85 4.86 -0.55
CA VAL A 28 -3.46 5.07 -0.94
C VAL A 28 -2.65 3.85 -0.53
N LEU A 29 -2.00 3.22 -1.50
CA LEU A 29 -0.96 2.25 -1.21
C LEU A 29 0.36 3.00 -1.00
N LEU A 30 0.97 2.83 0.17
CA LEU A 30 2.25 3.38 0.54
C LEU A 30 3.34 2.34 0.34
N CYS A 31 4.52 2.75 -0.13
CA CYS A 31 5.67 1.88 -0.27
C CYS A 31 6.95 2.59 0.22
N ASP A 32 7.67 1.91 1.09
CA ASP A 32 9.04 2.20 1.46
C ASP A 32 9.91 1.12 0.80
N PRO A 33 10.58 1.41 -0.32
CA PRO A 33 11.40 0.44 -1.03
C PRO A 33 12.68 0.06 -0.27
N ASP A 34 13.15 0.93 0.63
CA ASP A 34 14.51 0.93 1.16
C ASP A 34 14.57 0.83 2.70
N ARG A 35 13.48 0.40 3.36
CA ARG A 35 13.36 0.19 4.83
C ARG A 35 14.45 -0.67 5.48
N GLY A 36 15.31 -1.30 4.69
CA GLY A 36 16.52 -1.99 5.13
C GLY A 36 17.11 -2.88 4.04
N VAL A 37 18.17 -3.62 4.36
CA VAL A 37 18.85 -4.53 3.41
C VAL A 37 17.86 -5.56 2.85
N GLY A 38 17.34 -5.30 1.65
CA GLY A 38 16.47 -6.20 0.89
C GLY A 38 15.03 -6.34 1.39
N GLN A 39 14.51 -5.38 2.18
CA GLN A 39 13.14 -5.41 2.70
C GLN A 39 12.40 -4.11 2.39
N SER A 40 11.67 -4.07 1.27
CA SER A 40 10.65 -3.05 1.05
C SER A 40 9.46 -3.28 2.00
N HIS A 41 8.62 -2.27 2.23
CA HIS A 41 7.47 -2.34 3.13
C HIS A 41 6.25 -1.59 2.56
N ASN A 42 5.05 -2.14 2.77
CA ASN A 42 3.80 -1.51 2.33
C ASN A 42 2.86 -1.23 3.50
N ALA A 43 2.14 -0.13 3.38
CA ALA A 43 1.01 0.23 4.25
C ALA A 43 -0.13 0.82 3.43
N VAL A 44 -1.26 1.06 4.07
CA VAL A 44 -2.45 1.62 3.41
C VAL A 44 -2.97 2.81 4.20
N LEU A 45 -3.30 3.88 3.48
CA LEU A 45 -4.20 4.92 3.98
C LEU A 45 -5.58 4.77 3.33
N VAL A 46 -6.62 5.00 4.11
CA VAL A 46 -8.02 5.00 3.65
C VAL A 46 -8.73 6.22 4.22
N GLY A 47 -9.38 7.01 3.38
CA GLY A 47 -10.22 8.12 3.83
C GLY A 47 -10.03 9.40 3.03
N ASN A 48 -10.21 10.55 3.69
CA ASN A 48 -10.15 11.88 3.07
C ASN A 48 -9.84 12.98 4.11
N ASN A 49 -9.63 14.21 3.63
CA ASN A 49 -9.40 15.38 4.51
C ASN A 49 -10.64 15.89 5.24
N ARG A 50 -11.83 15.30 5.02
CA ARG A 50 -13.09 15.76 5.63
C ARG A 50 -13.50 14.91 6.83
N ASP A 51 -13.34 13.60 6.69
CA ASP A 51 -13.76 12.57 7.64
C ASP A 51 -12.54 11.91 8.33
N GLY A 52 -11.34 12.21 7.85
CA GLY A 52 -10.07 11.70 8.37
C GLY A 52 -9.49 10.56 7.54
N TRP A 53 -8.24 10.23 7.85
CA TRP A 53 -7.47 9.16 7.23
C TRP A 53 -7.17 8.07 8.26
N HIS A 54 -7.39 6.82 7.87
CA HIS A 54 -7.00 5.64 8.62
C HIS A 54 -5.72 5.05 8.01
N TYR A 55 -4.66 4.98 8.81
CA TYR A 55 -3.39 4.37 8.45
C TYR A 55 -3.28 2.98 9.05
N PHE A 56 -2.96 1.98 8.23
CA PHE A 56 -2.74 0.60 8.65
C PHE A 56 -1.36 0.12 8.20
N SER A 57 -0.54 -0.34 9.15
CA SER A 57 0.76 -0.95 8.87
C SER A 57 1.05 -2.14 9.77
N LYS A 58 1.87 -3.06 9.25
CA LYS A 58 2.28 -4.28 9.95
C LYS A 58 3.79 -4.51 9.84
N ASP A 59 4.54 -4.10 10.86
CA ASP A 59 6.00 -3.95 10.76
C ASP A 59 6.80 -5.17 11.27
N GLY A 60 6.25 -6.39 11.19
CA GLY A 60 7.04 -7.60 11.45
C GLY A 60 7.17 -8.05 12.92
N SER A 61 6.89 -7.18 13.90
CA SER A 61 6.86 -7.55 15.32
C SER A 61 5.44 -7.50 15.89
N ASN A 62 5.13 -8.36 16.87
CA ASN A 62 3.82 -8.38 17.52
C ASN A 62 3.48 -7.08 18.27
N THR A 63 4.41 -6.13 18.37
CA THR A 63 4.25 -4.83 19.04
C THR A 63 4.28 -3.64 18.09
N THR A 64 4.49 -3.85 16.79
CA THR A 64 4.64 -2.77 15.79
C THR A 64 3.55 -2.80 14.71
N ASN A 65 2.48 -3.55 14.94
CA ASN A 65 1.25 -3.43 14.17
C ASN A 65 0.53 -2.15 14.60
N VAL A 66 0.23 -1.28 13.66
CA VAL A 66 -0.30 0.04 13.98
C VAL A 66 -1.53 0.36 13.14
N HIS A 67 -2.53 0.88 13.84
CA HIS A 67 -3.65 1.62 13.26
C HIS A 67 -3.60 3.02 13.85
N LEU A 68 -3.35 4.02 13.00
CA LEU A 68 -3.36 5.43 13.37
C LEU A 68 -4.45 6.17 12.61
N THR A 69 -4.87 7.31 13.13
CA THR A 69 -5.79 8.21 12.44
C THR A 69 -5.17 9.59 12.32
N PHE A 70 -5.45 10.26 11.22
CA PHE A 70 -5.00 11.62 10.91
C PHE A 70 -6.18 12.45 10.44
N ASN A 71 -6.25 13.72 10.81
CA ASN A 71 -7.37 14.58 10.40
C ASN A 71 -7.30 14.92 8.91
N ASN A 72 -6.09 14.99 8.35
CA ASN A 72 -5.85 15.30 6.95
C ASN A 72 -4.52 14.68 6.48
N LEU A 73 -4.30 14.72 5.17
CA LEU A 73 -3.13 14.12 4.54
C LEU A 73 -1.82 14.82 4.95
N ASP A 74 -1.85 16.12 5.25
CA ASP A 74 -0.63 16.87 5.64
C ASP A 74 -0.13 16.42 7.02
N GLU A 75 -1.05 16.13 7.95
CA GLU A 75 -0.72 15.55 9.26
C GLU A 75 -0.05 14.17 9.11
N PHE A 76 -0.54 13.33 8.19
CA PHE A 76 0.14 12.08 7.84
C PHE A 76 1.54 12.32 7.25
N LYS A 77 1.69 13.28 6.34
CA LYS A 77 2.99 13.58 5.70
C LYS A 77 4.02 14.07 6.71
N GLU A 78 3.62 14.93 7.64
CA GLU A 78 4.48 15.39 8.74
C GLU A 78 4.91 14.20 9.61
N TRP A 79 3.97 13.35 10.00
CA TRP A 79 4.27 12.13 10.75
C TRP A 79 5.22 11.19 10.00
N ASN A 80 4.97 10.95 8.70
CA ASN A 80 5.78 10.08 7.85
C ASN A 80 7.22 10.61 7.71
N THR A 81 7.38 11.93 7.52
CA THR A 81 8.70 12.57 7.45
C THR A 81 9.50 12.37 8.75
N ASN A 82 8.82 12.36 9.89
CA ASN A 82 9.46 12.14 11.20
C ASN A 82 9.95 10.69 11.42
N LEU A 83 9.57 9.72 10.58
CA LEU A 83 10.10 8.35 10.61
C LEU A 83 11.55 8.24 10.09
N LYS A 84 12.04 9.27 9.39
CA LYS A 84 13.39 9.36 8.82
C LYS A 84 13.72 8.22 7.84
N LYS A 85 14.31 7.12 8.32
CA LYS A 85 14.81 6.01 7.49
C LYS A 85 13.74 4.98 7.14
N ASP A 86 12.61 5.02 7.84
CA ASP A 86 11.44 4.16 7.64
C ASP A 86 10.27 4.92 6.99
N ALA A 87 10.55 6.09 6.40
CA ALA A 87 9.54 6.91 5.77
C ALA A 87 9.15 6.32 4.42
N TYR A 88 7.84 6.24 4.15
CA TYR A 88 7.36 5.87 2.83
C TYR A 88 7.73 6.96 1.84
N ASP A 89 8.39 6.61 0.73
CA ASP A 89 8.81 7.58 -0.29
C ASP A 89 8.06 7.42 -1.62
N LYS A 90 7.20 6.40 -1.72
CA LYS A 90 6.30 6.14 -2.84
C LYS A 90 4.86 5.99 -2.35
N ALA A 91 3.93 6.61 -3.06
CA ALA A 91 2.49 6.47 -2.79
C ALA A 91 1.67 6.52 -4.08
N PHE A 92 0.71 5.60 -4.18
CA PHE A 92 -0.22 5.55 -5.29
C PHE A 92 -1.65 5.61 -4.78
N ARG A 93 -2.37 6.65 -5.18
CA ARG A 93 -3.72 7.00 -4.74
C ARG A 93 -4.74 6.51 -5.76
N VAL A 94 -5.82 5.90 -5.28
CA VAL A 94 -6.99 5.51 -6.09
C VAL A 94 -8.25 6.09 -5.44
N PRO A 95 -9.05 6.90 -6.18
CA PRO A 95 -10.32 7.41 -5.67
C PRO A 95 -11.31 6.28 -5.35
N THR A 96 -12.04 6.44 -4.25
CA THR A 96 -13.00 5.45 -3.73
C THR A 96 -14.31 6.11 -3.31
N SER A 97 -15.36 5.29 -3.18
CA SER A 97 -16.62 5.73 -2.58
C SER A 97 -16.64 5.48 -1.07
N LYS A 98 -17.53 6.15 -0.34
CA LYS A 98 -17.76 5.93 1.10
C LYS A 98 -17.95 4.45 1.47
N SER A 99 -18.70 3.70 0.65
CA SER A 99 -18.92 2.28 0.92
C SER A 99 -17.65 1.45 0.75
N GLN A 100 -16.72 1.87 -0.11
CA GLN A 100 -15.45 1.18 -0.30
C GLN A 100 -14.51 1.48 0.87
N ASP A 101 -14.41 2.75 1.28
CA ASP A 101 -13.65 3.15 2.47
C ASP A 101 -14.10 2.37 3.70
N ASN A 102 -15.41 2.33 3.96
CA ASN A 102 -15.96 1.61 5.11
C ASN A 102 -15.55 0.13 5.10
N LYS A 103 -15.57 -0.54 3.94
CA LYS A 103 -15.14 -1.95 3.85
C LYS A 103 -13.64 -2.11 4.11
N ALA A 104 -12.82 -1.22 3.57
CA ALA A 104 -11.38 -1.22 3.79
C ALA A 104 -11.04 -0.94 5.26
N ILE A 105 -11.67 0.06 5.87
CA ILE A 105 -11.49 0.44 7.27
C ILE A 105 -11.93 -0.70 8.19
N THR A 106 -13.15 -1.24 8.02
CA THR A 106 -13.63 -2.37 8.84
C THR A 106 -12.69 -3.57 8.74
N PHE A 107 -12.27 -3.94 7.52
CA PHE A 107 -11.30 -5.02 7.37
C PHE A 107 -9.97 -4.70 8.06
N GLY A 108 -9.46 -3.48 7.90
CA GLY A 108 -8.24 -3.01 8.54
C GLY A 108 -8.32 -3.14 10.06
N GLU A 109 -9.35 -2.59 10.68
CA GLU A 109 -9.59 -2.62 12.13
C GLU A 109 -9.69 -4.05 12.69
N GLU A 110 -10.33 -4.96 11.96
CA GLU A 110 -10.48 -6.37 12.36
C GLU A 110 -9.17 -7.18 12.23
N ASN A 111 -8.24 -6.76 11.38
CA ASN A 111 -7.09 -7.60 10.96
C ASN A 111 -5.70 -6.99 11.21
N TYR A 112 -5.57 -5.68 11.43
CA TYR A 112 -4.28 -5.01 11.56
C TYR A 112 -3.45 -5.59 12.71
N ASN A 113 -4.09 -5.90 13.85
CA ASN A 113 -3.39 -6.36 15.04
C ASN A 113 -3.19 -7.89 15.10
N LYS A 114 -3.65 -8.64 14.09
CA LYS A 114 -3.41 -10.08 14.02
C LYS A 114 -1.91 -10.39 13.92
N PRO A 115 -1.43 -11.54 14.41
CA PRO A 115 -0.01 -11.88 14.40
C PRO A 115 0.65 -11.69 13.02
N TYR A 116 1.92 -11.28 13.03
CA TYR A 116 2.69 -11.21 11.80
C TYR A 116 3.01 -12.60 11.28
N GLY A 117 2.94 -12.78 9.97
CA GLY A 117 3.36 -14.01 9.32
C GLY A 117 3.92 -13.73 7.94
N LEU A 118 5.13 -14.22 7.65
CA LEU A 118 5.71 -14.14 6.29
C LEU A 118 4.78 -14.69 5.21
N ARG A 119 3.93 -15.65 5.59
CA ARG A 119 2.82 -16.14 4.79
C ARG A 119 1.52 -15.80 5.47
N GLU A 120 0.56 -15.33 4.70
CA GLU A 120 -0.83 -15.39 5.08
C GLU A 120 -1.23 -16.84 5.44
N ARG A 121 -1.86 -16.99 6.60
CA ARG A 121 -2.62 -18.19 6.95
C ARG A 121 -4.03 -17.78 7.29
N LYS A 122 -4.99 -18.57 6.82
CA LYS A 122 -6.41 -18.45 7.11
C LYS A 122 -6.89 -19.69 7.84
N ASP A 123 -7.95 -19.54 8.63
CA ASP A 123 -8.67 -20.69 9.19
C ASP A 123 -9.54 -21.36 8.13
N GLU A 124 -10.25 -22.42 8.51
CA GLU A 124 -11.16 -23.17 7.64
C GLU A 124 -12.34 -22.33 7.11
N ASN A 125 -12.67 -21.24 7.79
CA ASN A 125 -13.72 -20.30 7.40
C ASN A 125 -13.19 -19.14 6.53
N GLY A 126 -11.89 -19.13 6.24
CA GLY A 126 -11.23 -18.09 5.46
C GLY A 126 -10.83 -16.84 6.26
N ASN A 127 -11.00 -16.83 7.59
CA ASN A 127 -10.57 -15.72 8.43
C ASN A 127 -9.05 -15.68 8.51
N VAL A 128 -8.46 -14.49 8.39
CA VAL A 128 -7.01 -14.30 8.57
C VAL A 128 -6.62 -14.71 9.99
N LEU A 129 -5.60 -15.56 10.11
CA LEU A 129 -4.94 -15.92 11.37
C LEU A 129 -3.63 -15.14 11.55
N LYS A 130 -2.85 -14.98 10.48
CA LYS A 130 -1.62 -14.19 10.44
C LYS A 130 -1.30 -13.79 9.00
N GLN A 131 -0.63 -12.66 8.80
CA GLN A 131 -0.20 -12.18 7.48
C GLN A 131 0.93 -11.15 7.59
N ASN A 132 1.59 -10.81 6.47
CA ASN A 132 2.64 -9.79 6.41
C ASN A 132 2.08 -8.41 6.00
N CYS A 133 2.95 -7.41 5.85
CA CYS A 133 2.57 -6.06 5.45
C CYS A 133 1.87 -5.98 4.08
N ALA A 134 2.44 -6.63 3.06
CA ALA A 134 1.89 -6.62 1.70
C ALA A 134 0.58 -7.42 1.56
N ASP A 135 0.42 -8.51 2.31
CA ASP A 135 -0.82 -9.28 2.36
C ASP A 135 -1.93 -8.49 3.07
N LEU A 136 -1.61 -7.80 4.19
CA LEU A 136 -2.54 -6.88 4.85
C LEU A 136 -2.96 -5.75 3.91
N ALA A 137 -2.00 -5.09 3.26
CA ALA A 137 -2.29 -4.03 2.30
C ALA A 137 -3.20 -4.53 1.17
N ALA A 138 -2.88 -5.71 0.61
CA ALA A 138 -3.69 -6.32 -0.43
C ALA A 138 -5.12 -6.60 0.01
N ASP A 139 -5.31 -7.15 1.21
CA ASP A 139 -6.66 -7.52 1.67
C ASP A 139 -7.51 -6.30 2.06
N ILE A 140 -6.91 -5.26 2.64
CA ILE A 140 -7.60 -3.97 2.89
C ILE A 140 -8.09 -3.38 1.55
N ILE A 141 -7.22 -3.33 0.55
CA ILE A 141 -7.54 -2.79 -0.78
C ILE A 141 -8.59 -3.69 -1.48
N SER A 142 -8.45 -5.00 -1.36
CA SER A 142 -9.38 -5.97 -1.97
C SER A 142 -10.76 -5.96 -1.32
N SER A 143 -10.87 -5.70 -0.01
CA SER A 143 -12.17 -5.61 0.66
C SER A 143 -13.00 -4.40 0.18
N ALA A 144 -12.32 -3.33 -0.27
CA ALA A 144 -12.92 -2.21 -1.00
C ALA A 144 -13.33 -2.54 -2.45
N GLY A 145 -13.11 -3.77 -2.91
CA GLY A 145 -13.42 -4.21 -4.28
C GLY A 145 -12.40 -3.77 -5.32
N LEU A 146 -11.24 -3.24 -4.90
CA LEU A 146 -10.14 -2.91 -5.79
C LEU A 146 -9.28 -4.17 -6.02
N GLN A 147 -8.95 -4.43 -7.28
CA GLN A 147 -7.98 -5.46 -7.66
C GLN A 147 -6.56 -5.07 -7.23
N ILE A 148 -5.89 -5.96 -6.52
CA ILE A 148 -4.47 -5.87 -6.20
C ILE A 148 -3.91 -7.29 -6.09
N GLN A 149 -2.66 -7.47 -6.49
CA GLN A 149 -2.00 -8.78 -6.39
C GLN A 149 -1.30 -8.91 -5.04
N LYS A 150 -1.40 -10.10 -4.43
CA LYS A 150 -0.55 -10.48 -3.30
C LYS A 150 0.83 -10.93 -3.79
N PRO A 151 1.90 -10.70 -3.02
CA PRO A 151 3.22 -11.24 -3.36
C PRO A 151 3.16 -12.77 -3.47
N LYS A 152 3.73 -13.33 -4.54
CA LYS A 152 3.74 -14.79 -4.76
C LYS A 152 5.03 -15.40 -4.23
N ILE A 153 4.94 -16.21 -3.19
CA ILE A 153 6.10 -16.99 -2.74
C ILE A 153 6.35 -18.14 -3.71
N ASP A 154 7.50 -18.14 -4.39
CA ASP A 154 7.91 -19.25 -5.27
C ASP A 154 8.10 -20.56 -4.45
N ASP A 155 7.41 -21.61 -4.87
CA ASP A 155 7.51 -22.96 -4.31
C ASP A 155 8.91 -23.58 -4.43
N LYS A 156 9.72 -23.16 -5.41
CA LYS A 156 11.12 -23.60 -5.54
C LYS A 156 12.01 -22.98 -4.45
N ALA A 157 11.81 -21.71 -4.12
CA ALA A 157 12.47 -21.09 -2.96
C ALA A 157 12.06 -21.81 -1.66
N ARG A 158 10.78 -22.22 -1.54
CA ARG A 158 10.28 -23.00 -0.40
C ARG A 158 10.94 -24.37 -0.25
N LYS A 159 11.13 -25.13 -1.34
CA LYS A 159 11.83 -26.43 -1.31
C LYS A 159 13.33 -26.30 -1.05
N LYS A 160 13.97 -25.20 -1.45
CA LYS A 160 15.40 -25.02 -1.18
C LYS A 160 15.69 -24.76 0.31
N TYR A 161 14.75 -24.14 1.02
CA TYR A 161 14.90 -23.73 2.42
C TYR A 161 13.84 -24.36 3.32
N HIS A 162 13.77 -25.69 3.32
CA HIS A 162 12.77 -26.52 4.01
C HIS A 162 12.57 -26.25 5.54
N ASN A 163 13.34 -25.37 6.17
CA ASN A 163 13.29 -25.03 7.61
C ASN A 163 13.04 -23.53 7.92
N LEU A 164 12.37 -22.79 7.03
CA LEU A 164 12.13 -21.34 7.21
C LEU A 164 11.22 -20.95 8.39
N ASP A 165 10.58 -21.91 9.08
CA ASP A 165 9.89 -21.60 10.35
C ASP A 165 10.89 -21.42 11.53
N LYS A 166 12.20 -21.64 11.34
CA LYS A 166 13.23 -21.54 12.39
C LYS A 166 14.53 -20.79 12.03
N VAL A 167 14.68 -20.25 10.82
CA VAL A 167 15.96 -19.64 10.39
C VAL A 167 15.76 -18.18 10.00
N TYR A 168 15.87 -17.32 11.01
CA TYR A 168 16.38 -15.96 10.83
C TYR A 168 17.88 -16.06 10.56
N ASP A 169 18.26 -16.04 9.28
CA ASP A 169 19.53 -15.52 8.78
C ASP A 169 19.57 -15.82 7.27
N PHE A 170 20.09 -14.89 6.47
CA PHE A 170 20.15 -14.85 4.99
C PHE A 170 19.16 -13.91 4.28
N PHE A 171 19.11 -12.66 4.76
CA PHE A 171 19.07 -11.50 3.85
C PHE A 171 20.45 -11.36 3.18
N THR A 172 20.67 -12.10 2.10
CA THR A 172 21.84 -11.86 1.22
C THR A 172 21.36 -11.28 -0.11
N PRO A 173 21.96 -10.17 -0.57
CA PRO A 173 21.65 -9.61 -1.87
C PRO A 173 22.21 -10.56 -2.94
N GLY A 174 21.34 -11.14 -3.75
CA GLY A 174 21.81 -11.93 -4.89
C GLY A 174 20.81 -12.86 -5.55
N ASN A 175 19.65 -13.20 -4.94
CA ASN A 175 18.67 -14.08 -5.60
C ASN A 175 17.25 -13.98 -5.00
N LEU A 176 16.75 -12.78 -4.77
CA LEU A 176 15.37 -12.53 -4.31
C LEU A 176 14.61 -11.75 -5.38
N SER A 177 14.11 -12.44 -6.41
CA SER A 177 13.24 -11.80 -7.40
C SER A 177 11.75 -11.98 -7.16
N GLN A 178 11.30 -12.78 -6.18
CA GLN A 178 9.85 -13.10 -6.10
C GLN A 178 9.23 -13.28 -4.70
N VAL A 179 9.99 -13.42 -3.61
CA VAL A 179 9.38 -14.04 -2.41
C VAL A 179 8.49 -13.12 -1.58
N THR A 180 8.75 -11.82 -1.46
CA THR A 180 7.83 -10.86 -0.81
C THR A 180 8.34 -9.47 -1.19
N CYS A 181 7.95 -8.97 -2.36
CA CYS A 181 8.41 -7.66 -2.82
C CYS A 181 7.24 -6.67 -2.78
N PRO A 182 6.97 -6.03 -1.61
CA PRO A 182 6.08 -4.89 -1.49
C PRO A 182 6.23 -3.86 -2.62
N GLU A 183 7.47 -3.57 -3.06
CA GLU A 183 7.70 -2.69 -4.22
C GLU A 183 7.09 -3.23 -5.53
N TYR A 184 7.25 -4.53 -5.83
CA TYR A 184 6.67 -5.11 -7.04
C TYR A 184 5.13 -5.12 -7.00
N GLN A 185 4.54 -5.36 -5.81
CA GLN A 185 3.11 -5.20 -5.59
C GLN A 185 2.68 -3.75 -5.88
N PHE A 186 3.43 -2.76 -5.39
CA PHE A 186 3.16 -1.34 -5.65
C PHE A 186 3.19 -1.03 -7.14
N GLN A 187 4.22 -1.48 -7.88
CA GLN A 187 4.34 -1.28 -9.32
C GLN A 187 3.19 -1.91 -10.12
N LEU A 188 2.72 -3.10 -9.71
CA LEU A 188 1.57 -3.74 -10.36
C LEU A 188 0.27 -3.01 -10.06
N PHE A 189 0.09 -2.54 -8.82
CA PHE A 189 -1.07 -1.77 -8.42
C PHE A 189 -1.14 -0.43 -9.19
N SER A 190 -0.04 0.33 -9.22
CA SER A 190 0.02 1.59 -9.98
C SER A 190 -0.25 1.38 -11.46
N LYS A 191 0.32 0.34 -12.06
CA LYS A 191 0.05 -0.04 -13.46
C LYS A 191 -1.42 -0.40 -13.71
N THR A 192 -2.07 -1.07 -12.76
CA THR A 192 -3.48 -1.49 -12.88
C THR A 192 -4.43 -0.29 -12.92
N TYR A 193 -4.09 0.77 -12.18
CA TYR A 193 -4.95 1.94 -12.01
C TYR A 193 -4.45 3.21 -12.67
N TYR A 194 -3.38 3.14 -13.48
CA TYR A 194 -2.71 4.29 -14.08
C TYR A 194 -3.63 5.29 -14.81
N THR A 195 -4.77 4.84 -15.35
CA THR A 195 -5.70 5.72 -16.09
C THR A 195 -6.53 6.65 -15.21
N PHE A 196 -6.64 6.38 -13.90
CA PHE A 196 -7.45 7.19 -12.97
C PHE A 196 -6.89 7.33 -11.55
N GLY A 197 -5.88 6.54 -11.20
CA GLY A 197 -5.07 6.74 -10.00
C GLY A 197 -3.97 7.77 -10.23
N ILE A 198 -3.35 8.21 -9.13
CA ILE A 198 -2.42 9.33 -9.13
C ILE A 198 -1.23 8.97 -8.22
N ASP A 199 0.00 9.13 -8.72
CA ASP A 199 1.19 9.16 -7.88
C ASP A 199 1.16 10.42 -7.01
N ILE A 200 1.27 10.26 -5.70
CA ILE A 200 1.25 11.39 -4.77
C ILE A 200 2.58 11.52 -4.04
N GLU A 201 3.00 12.77 -3.82
CA GLU A 201 4.17 13.08 -3.01
C GLU A 201 3.82 13.00 -1.52
N ILE A 202 4.53 12.12 -0.79
CA ILE A 202 4.32 11.84 0.64
C ILE A 202 5.56 12.10 1.52
N VAL A 203 6.69 12.39 0.89
CA VAL A 203 7.93 12.90 1.50
C VAL A 203 8.49 13.94 0.55
N ASN A 204 8.90 15.08 1.10
CA ASN A 204 9.73 16.03 0.36
C ASN A 204 11.17 15.50 0.39
N LYS A 205 11.71 15.07 -0.75
CA LYS A 205 13.16 14.81 -0.86
C LYS A 205 13.85 16.18 -0.95
N GLU A 206 14.44 16.63 0.16
CA GLU A 206 15.45 17.71 0.14
C GLU A 206 16.71 17.27 -0.61
#